data_AF-A0A944GKQ9-F1
#
_entry.id   AF-A0A944GKQ9-F1
#
_cell.length_a   1.000
_cell.length_b   1.000
_cell.length_c   1.000
_cell.angle_alpha   90.00
_cell.angle_beta   90.00
_cell.angle_gamma   90.00
#
_symmetry.space_group_name_H-M   'P 1'
#
loop_
_entity.id
_entity.type
_entity.pdbx_description
1 polymer ?
#
loop_
_entity_poly.entity_id
_entity_poly.type
_entity_poly.pdbx_seq_one_letter_code
_entity_poly.pdbx_strand_id
1 'polypeptide(L)' 'MTQDERWQAQYDQMMTFMNENHRRPSKHRLEEHDMLNWYKHVKKAFAKGNYPPHRIEKFALLQQVANKYRRKNQYK' A
#
# COMPACT_ATOMS: atom_id res chain seq x y z
N MET A 1 -19.48 -2.40 8.87
CA MET A 1 -18.10 -2.59 8.36
C MET A 1 -17.14 -2.56 9.54
N THR A 2 -16.49 -3.68 9.85
CA THR A 2 -15.49 -3.81 10.91
C THR A 2 -14.17 -3.14 10.50
N GLN A 3 -13.25 -2.97 11.46
CA GLN A 3 -11.92 -2.45 11.14
C GLN A 3 -11.13 -3.38 10.22
N ASP A 4 -11.32 -4.70 10.34
CA ASP A 4 -10.69 -5.69 9.46
C ASP A 4 -11.23 -5.60 8.03
N GLU A 5 -12.54 -5.48 7.86
CA GLU A 5 -13.15 -5.29 6.54
C GLU A 5 -12.64 -4.01 5.87
N ARG A 6 -12.55 -2.90 6.62
CA ARG A 6 -12.01 -1.63 6.11
C ARG A 6 -10.55 -1.73 5.71
N TRP A 7 -9.78 -2.48 6.46
CA TRP A 7 -8.37 -2.71 6.15
C TRP A 7 -8.22 -3.57 4.90
N GLN A 8 -9.02 -4.63 4.80
CA GLN A 8 -9.04 -5.53 3.66
C GLN A 8 -9.43 -4.81 2.37
N ALA A 9 -10.49 -4.00 2.39
CA ALA A 9 -10.93 -3.23 1.24
C ALA A 9 -9.85 -2.26 0.73
N GLN A 10 -9.14 -1.57 1.63
CA GLN A 10 -8.04 -0.68 1.24
C GLN A 10 -6.83 -1.44 0.70
N TYR A 11 -6.52 -2.62 1.28
CA TYR A 11 -5.50 -3.51 0.75
C TYR A 11 -5.84 -3.95 -0.68
N ASP A 12 -7.06 -4.41 -0.90
CA ASP A 12 -7.51 -4.88 -2.22
C ASP A 12 -7.49 -3.74 -3.25
N GLN A 13 -7.99 -2.55 -2.88
CA GLN A 13 -7.93 -1.36 -3.73
C GLN A 13 -6.50 -1.01 -4.13
N MET A 14 -5.56 -1.00 -3.17
CA MET A 14 -4.16 -0.69 -3.42
C MET A 14 -3.50 -1.74 -4.34
N MET A 15 -3.84 -3.01 -4.15
CA MET A 15 -3.26 -4.12 -4.90
C MET A 15 -3.79 -4.15 -6.33
N THR A 16 -5.09 -3.99 -6.51
CA THR A 16 -5.74 -3.82 -7.83
C THR A 16 -5.13 -2.65 -8.58
N PHE A 17 -5.04 -1.48 -7.94
CA PHE A 17 -4.44 -0.29 -8.56
C PHE A 17 -3.02 -0.57 -9.07
N MET A 18 -2.16 -1.15 -8.25
CA MET A 18 -0.76 -1.42 -8.63
C MET A 18 -0.64 -2.49 -9.72
N ASN A 19 -1.52 -3.48 -9.73
CA ASN A 19 -1.53 -4.53 -10.74
C ASN A 19 -2.05 -4.02 -12.09
N GLU A 20 -3.08 -3.19 -12.11
CA GLU A 20 -3.66 -2.64 -13.33
C GLU A 20 -2.80 -1.51 -13.92
N ASN A 21 -2.26 -0.63 -13.08
CA ASN A 21 -1.51 0.55 -13.53
C ASN A 21 -0.01 0.29 -13.66
N HIS A 22 0.50 -0.86 -13.17
CA HIS A 22 1.92 -1.21 -13.10
C HIS A 22 2.82 -0.12 -12.46
N ARG A 23 2.25 0.66 -11.54
CA ARG A 23 2.92 1.75 -10.81
C ARG A 23 2.33 1.91 -9.42
N ARG A 24 3.06 2.59 -8.55
CA ARG A 24 2.55 3.03 -7.24
C ARG A 24 1.61 4.25 -7.37
N PRO A 25 0.70 4.45 -6.39
CA PRO A 25 -0.02 5.70 -6.25
C PRO A 25 0.94 6.89 -6.11
N SER A 26 0.57 7.98 -6.76
CA SER A 26 1.33 9.21 -6.93
C SER A 26 0.80 10.30 -6.03
N LYS A 27 1.70 11.13 -5.49
CA LYS A 27 1.32 12.34 -4.74
C LYS A 27 0.71 13.44 -5.63
N HIS A 28 0.81 13.31 -6.96
CA HIS A 28 0.39 14.36 -7.90
C HIS A 28 -1.06 14.22 -8.35
N ARG A 29 -1.78 13.17 -7.94
CA ARG A 29 -3.17 12.90 -8.31
C ARG A 29 -4.01 12.81 -7.05
N LEU A 30 -5.01 13.67 -6.91
CA LEU A 30 -5.83 13.77 -5.70
C LEU A 30 -6.56 12.46 -5.41
N GLU A 31 -7.06 11.77 -6.44
CA GLU A 31 -7.71 10.45 -6.35
C GLU A 31 -6.80 9.36 -5.73
N GLU A 32 -5.48 9.56 -5.80
CA GLU A 32 -4.47 8.62 -5.32
C GLU A 32 -3.96 8.98 -3.91
N HIS A 33 -4.35 10.14 -3.37
CA HIS A 33 -3.88 10.61 -2.07
C HIS A 33 -4.31 9.70 -0.94
N ASP A 34 -5.56 9.22 -0.95
CA ASP A 34 -6.09 8.35 0.10
C ASP A 34 -5.32 7.02 0.15
N MET A 35 -5.11 6.39 -1.02
CA MET A 35 -4.29 5.18 -1.13
C MET A 35 -2.85 5.41 -0.65
N LEU A 36 -2.24 6.53 -1.04
CA LEU A 36 -0.88 6.88 -0.62
C LEU A 36 -0.78 7.13 0.90
N ASN A 37 -1.76 7.82 1.48
CA ASN A 37 -1.81 8.14 2.90
C ASN A 37 -2.09 6.90 3.73
N TRP A 38 -2.99 6.04 3.29
CA TRP A 38 -3.23 4.74 3.90
C TRP A 38 -1.96 3.89 3.91
N TYR A 39 -1.26 3.77 2.77
CA TYR A 39 -0.02 2.99 2.69
C TYR A 39 1.06 3.53 3.66
N LYS A 40 1.21 4.85 3.77
CA LYS A 40 2.13 5.48 4.74
C LYS A 40 1.72 5.16 6.18
N HIS A 41 0.43 5.25 6.48
CA HIS A 41 -0.11 4.95 7.81
C HIS A 41 0.16 3.50 8.20
N VAL A 42 -0.17 2.55 7.31
CA VAL A 42 0.09 1.11 7.52
C VAL A 42 1.58 0.88 7.73
N LYS A 43 2.45 1.41 6.85
CA LYS A 43 3.91 1.28 7.01
C LYS A 43 4.42 1.77 8.37
N LYS A 44 3.93 2.92 8.85
CA LYS A 44 4.33 3.47 10.14
C LYS A 44 3.84 2.62 11.30
N ALA A 45 2.60 2.13 11.24
CA ALA A 45 2.04 1.28 12.29
C ALA A 45 2.69 -0.11 12.31
N PHE A 46 3.11 -0.64 11.15
CA PHE A 46 3.95 -1.83 11.04
C PHE A 46 5.31 -1.67 11.70
N ALA A 47 5.98 -0.54 11.46
CA ALA A 47 7.26 -0.25 12.10
C ALA A 47 7.15 -0.13 13.63
N LYS A 48 5.94 0.12 14.17
CA LYS A 48 5.67 0.12 15.61
C LYS A 48 5.37 -1.27 16.19
N GLY A 49 5.22 -2.30 15.36
CA GLY A 49 4.98 -3.67 15.80
C GLY A 49 3.55 -4.00 16.24
N ASN A 50 2.59 -3.09 16.10
CA ASN A 50 1.21 -3.30 16.55
C ASN A 50 0.29 -3.75 15.39
N TYR A 51 0.46 -4.98 14.90
CA TYR A 51 -0.38 -5.55 13.84
C TYR A 51 -0.70 -7.04 14.07
N PRO A 52 -1.94 -7.47 13.76
CA PRO A 52 -2.29 -8.88 13.71
C PRO A 52 -1.41 -9.67 12.71
N PRO A 53 -1.04 -10.93 13.00
CA PRO A 53 -0.22 -11.77 12.12
C PRO A 53 -0.73 -11.85 10.68
N HIS A 54 -2.03 -12.03 10.48
CA HIS A 54 -2.63 -12.13 9.14
C HIS A 54 -2.46 -10.85 8.29
N ARG A 55 -2.40 -9.67 8.93
CA ARG A 55 -2.12 -8.41 8.22
C ARG A 55 -0.65 -8.28 7.89
N ILE A 56 0.23 -8.89 8.69
CA ILE A 56 1.69 -8.86 8.48
C ILE A 56 2.07 -9.51 7.16
N GLU A 57 1.56 -10.71 6.91
CA GLU A 57 1.79 -11.43 5.66
C GLU A 57 1.29 -10.63 4.45
N LYS A 58 0.07 -10.10 4.53
CA LYS A 58 -0.51 -9.28 3.45
C LYS A 58 0.30 -8.01 3.19
N PHE A 59 0.73 -7.31 4.25
CA PHE A 59 1.53 -6.11 4.06
C PHE A 59 2.92 -6.40 3.49
N ALA A 60 3.54 -7.53 3.83
CA ALA A 60 4.78 -7.97 3.21
C ALA A 60 4.61 -8.19 1.70
N LEU A 61 3.52 -8.85 1.27
CA LEU A 61 3.18 -9.00 -0.14
C LEU A 61 2.95 -7.64 -0.83
N LEU A 62 2.23 -6.73 -0.17
CA LEU A 62 2.01 -5.37 -0.67
C LEU A 62 3.33 -4.63 -0.89
N GLN A 63 4.27 -4.75 0.06
CA GLN A 63 5.59 -4.13 -0.05
C GLN A 63 6.40 -4.70 -1.20
N GLN A 64 6.35 -6.01 -1.45
CA GLN A 64 7.03 -6.63 -2.59
C GLN A 64 6.51 -6.06 -3.91
N VAL A 65 5.19 -5.94 -4.08
CA VAL A 65 4.58 -5.36 -5.28
C VAL A 65 4.90 -3.86 -5.41
N ALA A 66 4.82 -3.10 -4.31
CA ALA A 66 5.22 -1.70 -4.31
C ALA A 66 6.70 -1.51 -4.67
N ASN A 67 7.58 -2.42 -4.24
CA ASN A 67 9.00 -2.40 -4.59
C ASN A 67 9.24 -2.76 -6.06
N LYS A 68 8.51 -3.74 -6.60
CA LYS A 68 8.53 -4.09 -8.03
C LYS A 68 8.21 -2.88 -8.90
N TYR A 69 7.16 -2.14 -8.53
CA TYR A 69 6.71 -0.94 -9.26
C TYR A 69 7.32 0.37 -8.73
N ARG A 70 8.45 0.30 -8.04
CA ARG A 70 9.16 1.48 -7.56
C ARG A 70 9.75 2.24 -8.75
N ARG A 71 9.36 3.51 -8.91
CA ARG A 71 9.96 4.40 -9.90
C ARG A 71 11.48 4.47 -9.68
N LYS A 72 12.26 4.08 -10.70
CA LYS A 72 13.70 4.30 -10.73
C LYS A 72 13.95 5.74 -11.18
N ASN A 73 14.83 6.46 -10.48
CA ASN A 73 15.25 7.78 -10.93
C ASN A 73 16.13 7.61 -12.17
N GLN A 74 15.85 8.39 -13.22
CA GLN A 74 16.50 8.29 -14.53
C GLN A 74 17.90 8.90 -14.59
N TYR A 75 18.29 9.67 -13.57
CA TYR A 75 19.60 10.33 -13.47
C TYR A 75 20.63 9.51 -12.68
N LYS A 76 20.64 8.18 -12.85
CA LYS A 76 21.63 7.29 -12.24
C LYS A 76 22.63 6.81 -13.26
#